data_AF-A0AAN8GCT7-F1
#
_entry.id   AF-A0AAN8GCT7-F1
#
_cell.length_a   1.000
_cell.length_b   1.000
_cell.length_c   1.000
_cell.angle_alpha   90.00
_cell.angle_beta   90.00
_cell.angle_gamma   90.00
#
_symmetry.space_group_name_H-M   'P 1'
#
loop_
_entity.id
_entity.type
_entity.pdbx_description
1 polymer ?
#
loop_
_entity_poly.entity_id
_entity_poly.type
_entity_poly.pdbx_seq_one_letter_code
_entity_poly.pdbx_strand_id
1 'polypeptide(L)'
;MSNSDNSGDLYNVPLSTDSELAKNSQQKLIDEENNKNDTFTGNSHSNSLDPDINPDEEEEKQKLITQVLELQNTLDDLSSRVDSVKEENLKLKSENQVLGQYIENLMAASSVFQSTSPKTKKK
;
A
#
# COMPACT_ATOMS: atom_id res chain seq x y z
N MET A 1 51.61 16.67 13.26
CA MET A 1 51.19 15.28 13.53
C MET A 1 50.21 14.89 12.46
N SER A 2 50.60 13.88 11.69
CA SER A 2 49.91 13.36 10.51
C SER A 2 48.57 12.76 10.92
N ASN A 3 47.49 13.12 10.21
CA ASN A 3 46.32 12.27 10.15
C ASN A 3 46.10 11.88 8.68
N SER A 4 46.22 10.57 8.52
CA SER A 4 46.18 9.74 7.34
C SER A 4 44.90 9.87 6.54
N ASP A 5 45.08 9.74 5.22
CA ASP A 5 44.07 9.49 4.21
C ASP A 5 43.02 8.47 4.67
N ASN A 6 41.75 8.87 4.65
CA ASN A 6 40.64 7.94 4.57
C ASN A 6 39.76 8.37 3.40
N SER A 7 40.27 8.15 2.19
CA SER A 7 39.49 8.14 0.96
C SER A 7 38.62 6.88 0.96
N GLY A 8 37.55 6.93 1.74
CA GLY A 8 36.45 5.98 1.61
C GLY A 8 35.67 6.35 0.37
N ASP A 9 35.92 5.63 -0.73
CA ASP A 9 35.07 5.61 -1.90
C ASP A 9 33.61 5.45 -1.46
N LEU A 10 32.83 6.52 -1.56
CA LEU A 10 31.39 6.44 -1.38
C LEU A 10 30.85 5.54 -2.48
N TYR A 11 30.46 4.35 -2.09
CA TYR A 11 29.76 3.33 -2.86
C TYR A 11 28.81 3.94 -3.90
N ASN A 12 29.23 3.91 -5.17
CA ASN A 12 28.28 3.87 -6.28
C ASN A 12 27.65 2.48 -6.24
N VAL A 13 26.49 2.35 -5.60
CA VAL A 13 25.66 1.16 -5.71
C VAL A 13 24.91 1.26 -7.04
N PRO A 14 25.18 0.40 -8.03
CA PRO A 14 24.34 0.34 -9.22
C PRO A 14 22.96 -0.18 -8.79
N LEU A 15 21.93 0.66 -8.95
CA LEU A 15 20.54 0.22 -8.84
C LEU A 15 20.34 -0.91 -9.85
N SER A 16 20.10 -2.11 -9.34
CA SER A 16 19.77 -3.25 -10.17
C SER A 16 18.46 -2.94 -10.89
N THR A 17 18.53 -3.00 -12.21
CA THR A 17 17.42 -2.88 -13.14
C THR A 17 16.44 -4.02 -12.88
N ASP A 18 15.36 -3.77 -12.14
CA ASP A 18 14.27 -4.74 -12.05
C ASP A 18 13.45 -4.63 -13.34
N SER A 19 13.88 -5.40 -14.34
CA SER A 19 13.26 -5.51 -15.65
C SER A 19 11.92 -6.21 -15.49
N GLU A 20 10.82 -5.48 -15.68
CA GLU A 20 9.48 -6.04 -15.82
C GLU A 20 9.45 -7.19 -16.82
N LEU A 21 8.97 -8.35 -16.36
CA LEU A 21 8.58 -9.45 -17.23
C LEU A 21 7.09 -9.31 -17.62
N ALA A 22 6.81 -8.33 -18.47
CA ALA A 22 5.51 -8.21 -19.13
C ALA A 22 5.40 -9.20 -20.30
N LYS A 23 4.86 -10.41 -20.07
CA LYS A 23 4.32 -11.31 -21.12
C LYS A 23 3.23 -12.26 -20.59
N ASN A 24 1.95 -11.95 -20.84
CA ASN A 24 1.15 -12.66 -21.85
C ASN A 24 -0.33 -12.31 -21.79
N SER A 25 -0.79 -11.61 -22.82
CA SER A 25 -2.19 -11.54 -23.22
C SER A 25 -2.48 -12.69 -24.20
N GLN A 26 -3.40 -13.60 -23.87
CA GLN A 26 -4.32 -14.21 -24.85
C GLN A 26 -5.48 -14.98 -24.17
N GLN A 27 -6.66 -14.39 -24.35
CA GLN A 27 -8.06 -14.82 -24.19
C GLN A 27 -8.38 -16.33 -24.16
N LYS A 28 -9.35 -16.71 -23.30
CA LYS A 28 -10.43 -17.64 -23.69
C LYS A 28 -11.75 -17.26 -22.99
N LEU A 29 -12.73 -16.91 -23.82
CA LEU A 29 -14.15 -16.76 -23.51
C LEU A 29 -14.76 -18.13 -23.14
N ILE A 30 -15.56 -18.15 -22.07
CA ILE A 30 -16.68 -19.08 -21.88
C ILE A 30 -17.80 -18.25 -21.24
N ASP A 31 -18.86 -18.00 -22.02
CA ASP A 31 -20.15 -17.47 -21.56
C ASP A 31 -21.03 -18.63 -21.05
N GLU A 32 -22.09 -18.26 -20.30
CA GLU A 32 -23.29 -19.05 -19.94
C GLU A 32 -23.08 -20.11 -18.83
N GLU A 33 -23.85 -20.21 -17.74
CA GLU A 33 -25.26 -19.88 -17.47
C GLU A 33 -25.49 -19.75 -15.95
N ASN A 34 -26.42 -18.87 -15.57
CA ASN A 34 -27.38 -19.01 -14.46
C ASN A 34 -26.90 -19.53 -13.08
N ASN A 35 -26.69 -18.60 -12.13
CA ASN A 35 -27.46 -18.65 -10.89
C ASN A 35 -27.54 -17.27 -10.22
N LYS A 36 -28.56 -16.48 -10.62
CA LYS A 36 -29.08 -15.42 -9.77
C LYS A 36 -30.04 -16.08 -8.77
N ASN A 37 -29.50 -16.61 -7.69
CA ASN A 37 -30.29 -16.90 -6.48
C ASN A 37 -30.39 -15.62 -5.67
N ASP A 38 -31.12 -14.67 -6.26
CA ASP A 38 -31.75 -13.57 -5.56
C ASP A 38 -32.97 -14.16 -4.86
N THR A 39 -32.73 -14.90 -3.78
CA THR A 39 -33.72 -15.53 -2.92
C THR A 39 -33.02 -16.01 -1.64
N PHE A 40 -32.73 -15.10 -0.71
CA PHE A 40 -32.76 -15.51 0.71
C PHE A 40 -34.23 -15.47 1.16
N THR A 41 -35.05 -16.35 0.57
CA THR A 41 -36.33 -16.72 1.18
C THR A 41 -36.07 -17.75 2.24
N GLY A 42 -36.76 -17.57 3.36
CA GLY A 42 -36.86 -18.55 4.42
C GLY A 42 -35.70 -18.35 5.38
N ASN A 43 -35.86 -17.64 6.49
CA ASN A 43 -36.76 -18.13 7.55
C ASN A 43 -36.79 -19.66 7.64
N SER A 44 -35.64 -20.31 7.52
CA SER A 44 -35.38 -21.52 8.27
C SER A 44 -35.27 -21.07 9.72
N HIS A 45 -36.43 -20.88 10.35
CA HIS A 45 -36.58 -21.32 11.73
C HIS A 45 -36.15 -22.80 11.70
N SER A 46 -34.86 -23.04 11.91
CA SER A 46 -34.40 -24.29 12.47
C SER A 46 -35.12 -24.34 13.80
N ASN A 47 -36.28 -25.00 13.82
CA ASN A 47 -36.89 -25.44 15.04
C ASN A 47 -35.79 -26.17 15.79
N SER A 48 -35.32 -25.48 16.83
CA SER A 48 -34.54 -25.97 17.95
C SER A 48 -34.90 -27.43 18.21
N LEU A 49 -33.99 -28.32 17.84
CA LEU A 49 -33.99 -29.73 18.21
C LEU A 49 -32.68 -30.09 18.91
N ASP A 50 -32.02 -29.12 19.52
CA ASP A 50 -31.14 -29.35 20.66
C ASP A 50 -31.90 -28.91 21.91
N PRO A 51 -32.57 -29.83 22.64
CA PRO A 51 -33.39 -29.51 23.80
C PRO A 51 -32.59 -29.08 25.04
N ASP A 52 -31.30 -28.75 24.90
CA ASP A 52 -30.39 -28.46 26.01
C ASP A 52 -29.58 -27.15 25.84
N ILE A 53 -29.88 -26.33 24.82
CA ILE A 53 -29.28 -24.98 24.74
C ILE A 53 -30.09 -24.05 25.64
N ASN A 54 -29.48 -23.65 26.75
CA ASN A 54 -30.04 -22.66 27.65
C ASN A 54 -30.29 -21.35 26.87
N PRO A 55 -31.50 -20.76 26.88
CA PRO A 55 -31.80 -19.51 26.17
C PRO A 55 -30.82 -18.37 26.49
N ASP A 56 -30.24 -18.37 27.69
CA ASP A 56 -29.22 -17.40 28.10
C ASP A 56 -27.92 -17.51 27.26
N GLU A 57 -27.53 -18.72 26.87
CA GLU A 57 -26.32 -18.96 26.05
C GLU A 57 -26.50 -18.46 24.61
N GLU A 58 -27.70 -18.62 24.04
CA GLU A 58 -27.98 -18.09 22.70
C GLU A 58 -28.03 -16.56 22.71
N GLU A 59 -28.53 -15.95 23.79
CA GLU A 59 -28.47 -14.49 23.95
C GLU A 59 -27.03 -13.98 24.06
N GLU A 60 -26.18 -14.64 24.86
CA GLU A 60 -24.77 -14.28 24.99
C GLU A 60 -24.03 -14.41 23.66
N LYS A 61 -24.24 -15.51 22.95
CA LYS A 61 -23.71 -15.73 21.61
C LYS A 61 -24.17 -14.64 20.63
N GLN A 62 -25.43 -14.23 20.68
CA GLN A 62 -25.94 -13.16 19.81
C GLN A 62 -25.32 -11.79 20.14
N LYS A 63 -25.06 -11.50 21.43
CA LYS A 63 -24.30 -10.30 21.86
C LYS A 63 -22.86 -10.34 21.35
N LEU A 64 -22.19 -11.48 21.47
CA LEU A 64 -20.82 -11.64 20.97
C LEU A 64 -20.74 -11.47 19.44
N ILE A 65 -21.70 -12.05 18.70
CA ILE A 65 -21.79 -11.88 17.25
C ILE A 65 -21.93 -10.40 16.90
N THR A 66 -22.81 -9.67 17.60
CA THR A 66 -23.01 -8.23 17.37
C THR A 66 -21.73 -7.44 17.59
N GLN A 67 -21.02 -7.70 18.70
CA GLN A 67 -19.76 -7.03 19.00
C GLN A 67 -18.68 -7.32 17.95
N VAL A 68 -18.59 -8.57 17.49
CA VAL A 68 -17.64 -8.95 16.43
C VAL A 68 -17.96 -8.19 15.13
N LEU A 69 -19.23 -8.08 14.76
CA LEU A 69 -19.64 -7.34 13.56
C LEU A 69 -19.30 -5.85 13.66
N GLU A 70 -19.54 -5.22 14.82
CA GLU A 70 -19.18 -3.82 15.04
C GLU A 70 -17.67 -3.58 14.95
N LEU A 71 -16.87 -4.48 15.54
CA LEU A 71 -15.41 -4.42 15.46
C LEU A 71 -14.91 -4.64 14.03
N GLN A 72 -15.52 -5.57 13.28
CA GLN A 72 -15.19 -5.79 11.87
C GLN A 72 -15.47 -4.56 11.02
N ASN A 73 -16.64 -3.94 11.20
CA ASN A 73 -16.97 -2.70 10.49
C ASN A 73 -15.97 -1.58 10.82
N THR A 74 -15.65 -1.40 12.10
CA THR A 74 -14.68 -0.37 12.53
C THR A 74 -13.28 -0.62 11.96
N LEU A 75 -12.87 -1.90 11.90
CA LEU A 75 -11.58 -2.29 11.34
C LEU A 75 -11.53 -2.06 9.83
N ASP A 76 -12.60 -2.38 9.12
CA ASP A 76 -12.70 -2.17 7.66
C ASP A 76 -12.64 -0.67 7.32
N ASP A 77 -13.40 0.17 8.04
CA ASP A 77 -13.34 1.62 7.92
C ASP A 77 -11.92 2.17 8.15
N LEU A 78 -11.24 1.69 9.18
CA LEU A 78 -9.87 2.08 9.47
C LEU A 78 -8.90 1.63 8.38
N SER A 79 -9.07 0.40 7.86
CA SER A 79 -8.24 -0.15 6.79
C SER A 79 -8.36 0.69 5.52
N SER A 80 -9.59 1.00 5.10
CA SER A 80 -9.88 1.86 3.94
C SER A 80 -9.26 3.25 4.08
N ARG A 81 -9.36 3.84 5.28
CA ARG A 81 -8.75 5.13 5.56
C ARG A 81 -7.22 5.09 5.51
N VAL A 82 -6.61 4.01 6.00
CA VAL A 82 -5.16 3.81 5.91
C VAL A 82 -4.72 3.70 4.45
N ASP A 83 -5.44 2.97 3.62
CA ASP A 83 -5.10 2.82 2.20
C ASP A 83 -5.25 4.14 1.45
N SER A 84 -6.28 4.93 1.77
CA SER A 84 -6.45 6.29 1.23
C SER A 84 -5.28 7.21 1.60
N VAL A 85 -4.80 7.15 2.86
CA VAL A 85 -3.64 7.93 3.31
C VAL A 85 -2.35 7.47 2.63
N LYS A 86 -2.17 6.16 2.39
CA LYS A 86 -1.01 5.65 1.64
C LYS A 86 -1.01 6.16 0.20
N GLU A 87 -2.17 6.15 -0.47
CA GLU A 87 -2.28 6.65 -1.84
C GLU A 87 -1.94 8.14 -1.93
N GLU A 88 -2.49 8.96 -1.04
CA GLU A 88 -2.15 10.39 -0.97
C GLU A 88 -0.65 10.61 -0.68
N ASN A 89 -0.07 9.82 0.23
CA ASN A 89 1.36 9.90 0.55
C ASN A 89 2.23 9.56 -0.68
N LEU A 90 1.87 8.54 -1.45
CA LEU A 90 2.57 8.18 -2.68
C LEU A 90 2.50 9.29 -3.72
N LYS A 91 1.32 9.88 -3.90
CA LYS A 91 1.13 11.03 -4.79
C LYS A 91 2.04 12.20 -4.38
N LEU A 92 2.03 12.59 -3.11
CA LEU A 92 2.87 13.67 -2.59
C LEU A 92 4.37 13.37 -2.76
N LYS A 93 4.79 12.12 -2.53
CA LYS A 93 6.19 11.72 -2.78
C LYS A 93 6.59 11.86 -4.25
N SER A 94 5.71 11.43 -5.16
CA SER A 94 5.97 11.55 -6.60
C SER A 94 6.05 13.01 -7.04
N GLU A 95 5.16 13.88 -6.54
CA GLU A 95 5.18 15.31 -6.84
C GLU A 95 6.45 15.98 -6.28
N ASN A 96 6.80 15.69 -5.02
CA ASN A 96 8.03 16.20 -4.42
C ASN A 96 9.28 15.73 -5.14
N GLN A 97 9.31 14.52 -5.68
CA GLN A 97 10.42 14.03 -6.49
C GLN A 97 10.58 14.86 -7.77
N VAL A 98 9.48 15.14 -8.47
CA VAL A 98 9.49 15.96 -9.69
C VAL A 98 9.94 17.38 -9.38
N LEU A 99 9.39 17.99 -8.31
CA LEU A 99 9.78 19.32 -7.85
C LEU A 99 11.25 19.39 -7.43
N GLY A 100 11.73 18.38 -6.70
CA GLY A 100 13.13 18.25 -6.30
C GLY A 100 14.07 18.26 -7.51
N GLN A 101 13.77 17.44 -8.53
CA GLN A 101 14.56 17.40 -9.76
C GLN A 101 14.54 18.74 -10.50
N TYR A 102 13.40 19.43 -10.53
CA TYR A 102 13.29 20.75 -11.14
C TYR A 102 14.20 21.77 -10.43
N ILE A 103 14.21 21.78 -9.10
CA ILE A 103 15.07 22.65 -8.31
C ILE A 103 16.54 22.31 -8.55
N GLU A 104 16.91 21.03 -8.54
CA GLU A 104 18.28 20.58 -8.84
C GLU A 104 18.75 21.05 -10.23
N ASN A 105 17.90 20.91 -11.25
CA ASN A 105 18.20 21.34 -12.61
C ASN A 105 18.42 22.85 -12.69
N LEU A 106 17.58 23.64 -11.98
CA LEU A 106 17.75 25.09 -11.91
C LEU A 106 19.03 25.50 -11.18
N MET A 107 19.35 24.84 -10.06
CA MET A 107 20.59 25.08 -9.32
C MET A 107 21.82 24.74 -10.17
N ALA A 108 21.79 23.62 -10.90
CA ALA A 108 22.89 23.19 -11.77
C ALA A 108 23.08 24.12 -12.99
N ALA A 109 22.00 24.60 -13.59
CA ALA A 109 22.03 25.50 -14.75
C ALA A 109 22.37 26.96 -14.36
N SER A 110 22.12 27.35 -13.11
CA SER A 110 22.42 28.69 -12.62
C SER A 110 23.90 28.84 -12.25
N SER A 111 24.59 29.73 -12.97
CA SER A 111 26.01 30.06 -12.74
C SER A 111 26.30 30.62 -11.33
N VAL A 112 25.27 31.14 -10.65
CA VAL A 112 25.36 31.66 -9.27
C VAL A 112 25.76 30.56 -8.27
N PHE A 113 25.35 29.31 -8.49
CA PHE A 113 25.65 28.20 -7.58
C PHE A 113 26.90 27.40 -8.00
N GLN A 114 27.45 27.64 -9.20
CA GLN A 114 28.67 26.97 -9.68
C GLN A 114 29.96 27.61 -9.11
N SER A 115 29.89 28.87 -8.66
CA SER A 115 31.07 29.69 -8.36
C SER A 115 31.71 29.44 -6.98
N THR A 116 31.14 28.56 -6.15
CA THR A 116 31.70 28.20 -4.83
C THR A 116 32.38 26.83 -4.79
N SER A 117 32.47 26.13 -5.93
CA SER A 117 33.27 24.90 -6.02
C SER A 117 34.73 25.25 -6.34
N PRO A 118 35.72 24.94 -5.46
CA PRO A 118 37.12 25.16 -5.76
C PRO A 118 37.53 24.25 -6.93
N LYS A 119 37.78 24.86 -8.10
CA LYS A 119 38.33 24.17 -9.28
C LYS A 119 39.72 23.64 -8.93
N THR A 120 39.82 22.38 -8.50
CA THR A 120 41.08 21.66 -8.39
C THR A 120 41.62 21.39 -9.80
N LYS A 121 42.33 22.36 -10.38
CA LYS A 121 43.15 22.16 -11.57
C LYS A 121 44.27 21.17 -11.22
N LYS A 122 44.16 19.91 -11.66
CA LYS A 122 45.30 18.98 -11.66
C LYS A 122 46.26 19.41 -12.78
N LYS A 123 47.55 19.48 -12.44
CA LYS A 123 48.70 19.85 -13.27
C LYS A 123 49.20 18.64 -14.06
#